data_AF-A0AAD1ULJ6-F1
#
_entry.id   AF-A0AAD1ULJ6-F1
#
_cell.length_a   1.000
_cell.length_b   1.000
_cell.length_c   1.000
_cell.angle_alpha   90.00
_cell.angle_beta   90.00
_cell.angle_gamma   90.00
#
_symmetry.space_group_name_H-M   'P 1'
#
loop_
_entity.id
_entity.type
_entity.pdbx_description
1 polymer ?
#
loop_
_entity_poly.entity_id
_entity_poly.type
_entity_poly.pdbx_seq_one_letter_code
_entity_poly.pdbx_strand_id
1 'polypeptide(L)'
;MQDFNDFQEIVPNLYLGNQISATKILTIRKKKIQLIIYANGGSGVKGLKRSKNYTNMFSSVDTKSLEIEDHPDFCIKEFFDPTIELISSYLSQSKPVLIVCTAGVSRSATIVTAFIMKTTGKTFEEALQFVKEKRRFINPNAGFVKQLQEYEKELLKQRCELCALEKTTIWYTKYDTMNFKFLLCDQCDEPICVAKNHDLKLSDSQVSNEFEKAIKNFAKDFYLSEDWNLDTKQRTIKDHFHCHIRKPRVLKPPKNSTKDVKVLNGSKKSVDQQRVHKSSLALKNYKIYSEYGDKTKSNINLELSLVKPKSLIYTAKINDTKSPSTMRVVFEFELNKNNKPVNFLNLKGDATEMTDLKNLISKI
;
A
#
# COMPACT_ATOMS: atom_id res chain seq x y z
N MET A 1 31.90 -25.89 18.01
CA MET A 1 32.11 -26.19 16.57
C MET A 1 30.96 -26.99 15.95
N GLN A 2 30.42 -28.01 16.63
CA GLN A 2 29.35 -28.87 16.07
C GLN A 2 28.08 -28.09 15.65
N ASP A 3 27.60 -27.21 16.52
CA ASP A 3 26.44 -26.32 16.32
C ASP A 3 26.55 -25.41 15.06
N PHE A 4 27.75 -24.93 14.74
CA PHE A 4 27.99 -24.10 13.54
C PHE A 4 27.75 -24.87 12.24
N ASN A 5 28.10 -26.17 12.23
CA ASN A 5 27.99 -27.07 11.09
C ASN A 5 26.65 -27.80 11.01
N ASP A 6 25.71 -27.51 11.90
CA ASP A 6 24.31 -27.91 11.79
C ASP A 6 23.48 -26.81 11.13
N PHE A 7 22.27 -27.16 10.70
CA PHE A 7 21.25 -26.21 10.29
C PHE A 7 20.19 -26.08 11.39
N GLN A 8 19.70 -24.87 11.61
CA GLN A 8 18.70 -24.58 12.65
C GLN A 8 17.36 -24.27 11.99
N GLU A 9 16.30 -24.73 12.66
CA GLU A 9 14.93 -24.38 12.29
C GLU A 9 14.64 -22.95 12.72
N ILE A 10 14.33 -22.10 11.75
CA ILE A 10 14.07 -20.68 11.97
C ILE A 10 12.59 -20.48 12.30
N VAL A 11 11.74 -21.01 11.43
CA VAL A 11 10.29 -21.18 11.61
C VAL A 11 9.92 -22.61 11.19
N PRO A 12 8.75 -23.14 11.57
CA PRO A 12 8.37 -24.51 11.22
C PRO A 12 8.63 -24.81 9.74
N ASN A 13 9.36 -25.89 9.49
CA ASN A 13 9.74 -26.37 8.15
C ASN A 13 10.71 -25.47 7.34
N LEU A 14 11.20 -24.34 7.86
CA LEU A 14 12.25 -23.54 7.23
C LEU A 14 13.54 -23.61 8.03
N TYR A 15 14.60 -24.11 7.40
CA TYR A 15 15.90 -24.32 8.01
C TYR A 15 16.98 -23.46 7.37
N LEU A 16 17.88 -22.92 8.20
CA LEU A 16 19.05 -22.15 7.78
C LEU A 16 20.33 -22.86 8.20
N GLY A 17 21.26 -23.04 7.27
CA GLY A 17 22.53 -23.70 7.53
C GLY A 17 23.67 -23.21 6.66
N ASN A 18 24.76 -23.98 6.69
CA ASN A 18 25.95 -23.79 5.86
C ASN A 18 26.13 -24.96 4.87
N GLN A 19 27.12 -24.85 3.99
CA GLN A 19 27.35 -25.86 2.96
C GLN A 19 27.69 -27.24 3.53
N ILE A 20 28.37 -27.29 4.69
CA ILE A 20 28.67 -28.55 5.40
C ILE A 20 27.39 -29.20 5.92
N SER A 21 26.46 -28.41 6.48
CA SER A 21 25.20 -28.92 7.00
C SER A 21 24.32 -29.56 5.91
N ALA A 22 24.41 -29.04 4.67
CA ALA A 22 23.74 -29.61 3.50
C ALA A 22 24.33 -30.94 3.03
N THR A 23 25.45 -31.41 3.61
CA THR A 23 26.00 -32.75 3.34
C THR A 23 25.62 -33.81 4.35
N LYS A 24 24.95 -33.42 5.45
CA LYS A 24 24.50 -34.34 6.50
C LYS A 24 23.23 -35.10 6.10
N ILE A 25 23.36 -36.12 5.25
CA ILE A 25 22.20 -36.80 4.66
C ILE A 25 21.26 -37.40 5.72
N LEU A 26 21.79 -37.95 6.82
CA LEU A 26 20.95 -38.50 7.89
C LEU A 26 20.05 -37.42 8.51
N THR A 27 20.58 -36.21 8.73
CA THR A 27 19.82 -35.08 9.26
C THR A 27 18.78 -34.60 8.25
N ILE A 28 19.15 -34.50 6.97
CA ILE A 28 18.23 -34.12 5.88
C ILE A 28 17.06 -35.10 5.79
N ARG A 29 17.33 -36.41 5.83
CA ARG A 29 16.29 -37.46 5.83
C ARG A 29 15.42 -37.40 7.07
N LYS A 30 16.03 -37.28 8.26
CA LYS A 30 15.30 -37.17 9.53
C LYS A 30 14.35 -35.97 9.54
N LYS A 31 14.78 -34.85 8.98
CA LYS A 31 13.99 -33.62 8.85
C LYS A 31 13.11 -33.57 7.60
N LYS A 32 13.13 -34.62 6.77
CA LYS A 32 12.33 -34.76 5.55
C LYS A 32 12.47 -33.57 4.61
N ILE A 33 13.67 -33.00 4.49
CA ILE A 33 13.92 -31.85 3.60
C ILE A 33 13.51 -32.21 2.18
N GLN A 34 12.70 -31.35 1.56
CA GLN A 34 12.18 -31.50 0.20
C GLN A 34 12.83 -30.52 -0.77
N LEU A 35 13.34 -29.38 -0.29
CA LEU A 35 14.06 -28.40 -1.11
C LEU A 35 15.34 -27.94 -0.41
N ILE A 36 16.45 -27.92 -1.15
CA ILE A 36 17.68 -27.25 -0.73
C ILE A 36 17.99 -26.07 -1.65
N ILE A 37 18.05 -24.87 -1.09
CA ILE A 37 18.42 -23.64 -1.79
C ILE A 37 19.86 -23.27 -1.45
N TYR A 38 20.72 -23.20 -2.47
CA TYR A 38 22.12 -22.82 -2.35
C TYR A 38 22.32 -21.38 -2.80
N ALA A 39 22.53 -20.46 -1.85
CA ALA A 39 22.88 -19.06 -2.09
C ALA A 39 24.40 -18.88 -2.23
N ASN A 40 24.97 -19.37 -3.33
CA ASN A 40 26.41 -19.40 -3.59
C ASN A 40 26.73 -18.98 -5.03
N GLY A 41 27.80 -18.21 -5.24
CA GLY A 41 28.32 -17.90 -6.58
C GLY A 41 28.91 -19.13 -7.29
N GLY A 42 28.11 -19.78 -8.13
CA GLY A 42 28.47 -20.59 -9.30
C GLY A 42 29.16 -21.94 -9.07
N SER A 43 29.71 -22.15 -7.89
CA SER A 43 30.68 -23.23 -7.62
C SER A 43 30.14 -24.31 -6.68
N GLY A 44 29.12 -24.01 -5.87
CA GLY A 44 28.61 -24.91 -4.84
C GLY A 44 27.93 -26.18 -5.37
N VAL A 45 27.12 -26.08 -6.42
CA VAL A 45 26.31 -27.21 -6.91
C VAL A 45 27.05 -28.06 -7.95
N LYS A 46 28.03 -27.48 -8.65
CA LYS A 46 28.86 -28.23 -9.62
C LYS A 46 29.79 -29.25 -8.93
N GLY A 47 30.20 -29.02 -7.69
CA GLY A 47 31.03 -29.94 -6.92
C GLY A 47 30.26 -31.13 -6.31
N LEU A 48 29.04 -30.89 -5.78
CA LEU A 48 28.24 -31.91 -5.09
C LEU A 48 27.62 -32.95 -6.04
N LYS A 49 27.34 -32.59 -7.30
CA LYS A 49 26.79 -33.50 -8.32
C LYS A 49 27.81 -34.48 -8.92
N ARG A 50 29.11 -34.39 -8.59
CA ARG A 50 30.16 -35.23 -9.22
C ARG A 50 30.32 -36.63 -8.61
N SER A 51 29.74 -36.91 -7.44
CA SER A 51 29.73 -38.27 -6.90
C SER A 51 28.42 -38.98 -7.30
N LYS A 52 28.51 -40.04 -8.11
CA LYS A 52 27.38 -40.89 -8.52
C LYS A 52 26.57 -41.44 -7.32
N ASN A 53 27.19 -41.56 -6.15
CA ASN A 53 26.54 -41.98 -4.90
C ASN A 53 25.69 -40.86 -4.27
N TYR A 54 26.04 -39.60 -4.52
CA TYR A 54 25.32 -38.42 -4.01
C TYR A 54 24.03 -38.16 -4.81
N THR A 55 24.07 -38.35 -6.14
CA THR A 55 22.92 -38.16 -7.03
C THR A 55 21.78 -39.16 -6.81
N ASN A 56 22.10 -40.41 -6.44
CA ASN A 56 21.07 -41.42 -6.16
C ASN A 56 20.45 -41.29 -4.75
N MET A 57 21.12 -40.63 -3.80
CA MET A 57 20.63 -40.50 -2.41
C MET A 57 19.68 -39.31 -2.18
N PHE A 58 19.69 -38.33 -3.10
CA PHE A 58 18.86 -37.12 -3.08
C PHE A 58 17.87 -37.07 -4.25
N SER A 59 17.54 -38.19 -4.90
CA SER A 59 16.64 -38.22 -6.05
C SER A 59 15.24 -37.65 -5.77
N SER A 60 14.85 -37.55 -4.49
CA SER A 60 13.58 -36.99 -4.03
C SER A 60 13.69 -35.60 -3.38
N VAL A 61 14.84 -34.92 -3.47
CA VAL A 61 15.05 -33.57 -2.89
C VAL A 61 15.35 -32.58 -4.00
N ASP A 62 14.47 -31.60 -4.15
CA ASP A 62 14.65 -30.53 -5.12
C ASP A 62 15.82 -29.63 -4.72
N THR A 63 16.52 -29.08 -5.72
CA THR A 63 17.65 -28.17 -5.48
C THR A 63 17.52 -26.92 -6.33
N LYS A 64 17.74 -25.75 -5.71
CA LYS A 64 17.81 -24.46 -6.38
C LYS A 64 19.18 -23.82 -6.10
N SER A 65 19.84 -23.34 -7.14
CA SER A 65 21.06 -22.52 -6.99
C SER A 65 20.70 -21.06 -7.23
N LEU A 66 21.16 -20.18 -6.35
CA LEU A 66 21.09 -18.74 -6.49
C LEU A 66 22.53 -18.24 -6.60
N GLU A 67 22.83 -17.61 -7.73
CA GLU A 67 24.14 -17.09 -8.08
C GLU A 67 24.39 -15.78 -7.31
N ILE A 68 24.78 -15.91 -6.04
CA ILE A 68 24.95 -14.79 -5.11
C ILE A 68 26.39 -14.75 -4.59
N GLU A 69 27.08 -13.66 -4.91
CA GLU A 69 28.40 -13.33 -4.38
C GLU A 69 28.29 -12.68 -3.00
N ASP A 70 29.21 -12.97 -2.09
CA ASP A 70 29.20 -12.39 -0.74
C ASP A 70 29.94 -11.04 -0.71
N HIS A 71 29.51 -10.13 -1.58
CA HIS A 71 30.13 -8.81 -1.72
C HIS A 71 29.12 -7.72 -1.34
N PRO A 72 29.53 -6.65 -0.64
CA PRO A 72 28.64 -5.53 -0.30
C PRO A 72 27.95 -4.89 -1.51
N ASP A 73 28.61 -4.88 -2.66
CA ASP A 73 28.07 -4.28 -3.89
C ASP A 73 27.18 -5.24 -4.71
N PHE A 74 27.08 -6.51 -4.30
CA PHE A 74 26.22 -7.46 -5.00
C PHE A 74 24.73 -7.16 -4.72
N CYS A 75 23.92 -7.05 -5.77
CA CYS A 75 22.47 -6.79 -5.66
C CYS A 75 21.70 -8.05 -5.24
N ILE A 76 21.78 -8.44 -3.96
CA ILE A 76 21.08 -9.62 -3.43
C ILE A 76 19.55 -9.41 -3.37
N LYS A 77 19.10 -8.15 -3.29
CA LYS A 77 17.68 -7.79 -3.19
C LYS A 77 16.82 -8.32 -4.34
N GLU A 78 17.38 -8.40 -5.56
CA GLU A 78 16.69 -9.00 -6.72
C GLU A 78 16.28 -10.46 -6.50
N PHE A 79 16.93 -11.15 -5.56
CA PHE A 79 16.63 -12.53 -5.21
C PHE A 79 15.60 -12.66 -4.09
N PHE A 80 15.20 -11.57 -3.41
CA PHE A 80 14.29 -11.65 -2.26
C PHE A 80 12.93 -12.20 -2.65
N ASP A 81 12.15 -11.47 -3.45
CA ASP A 81 10.77 -11.85 -3.77
C ASP A 81 10.69 -13.22 -4.49
N PRO A 82 11.47 -13.51 -5.55
CA PRO A 82 11.41 -14.80 -6.23
C PRO A 82 11.76 -15.98 -5.32
N THR A 83 12.74 -15.80 -4.41
CA THR A 83 13.14 -16.86 -3.49
C THR A 83 12.12 -17.04 -2.37
N ILE A 84 11.56 -15.94 -1.85
CA ILE A 84 10.52 -15.99 -0.81
C ILE A 84 9.25 -16.68 -1.35
N GLU A 85 8.86 -16.42 -2.60
CA GLU A 85 7.74 -17.09 -3.26
C GLU A 85 8.00 -18.59 -3.40
N LEU A 86 9.20 -18.97 -3.84
CA LEU A 86 9.61 -20.38 -3.92
C LEU A 86 9.52 -21.05 -2.54
N ILE A 87 10.12 -20.45 -1.50
CA ILE A 87 10.08 -20.98 -0.13
C ILE A 87 8.62 -21.13 0.32
N SER A 88 7.80 -20.08 0.15
CA SER A 88 6.40 -20.06 0.56
C SER A 88 5.58 -21.15 -0.14
N SER A 89 5.86 -21.44 -1.41
CA SER A 89 5.17 -22.49 -2.17
C SER A 89 5.41 -23.90 -1.62
N TYR A 90 6.57 -24.15 -1.01
CA TYR A 90 6.89 -25.42 -0.35
C TYR A 90 6.31 -25.46 1.06
N LEU A 91 6.48 -24.37 1.83
CA LEU A 91 5.97 -24.30 3.20
C LEU A 91 4.44 -24.41 3.26
N SER A 92 3.70 -23.87 2.28
CA SER A 92 2.24 -24.01 2.20
C SER A 92 1.78 -25.46 2.00
N GLN A 93 2.64 -26.31 1.44
CA GLN A 93 2.43 -27.75 1.29
C GLN A 93 3.04 -28.55 2.46
N SER A 94 3.43 -27.87 3.54
CA SER A 94 4.16 -28.48 4.67
C SER A 94 5.45 -29.21 4.25
N LYS A 95 6.08 -28.78 3.17
CA LYS A 95 7.34 -29.36 2.65
C LYS A 95 8.54 -28.62 3.24
N PRO A 96 9.43 -29.30 3.98
CA PRO A 96 10.57 -28.64 4.61
C PRO A 96 11.62 -28.12 3.61
N VAL A 97 12.07 -26.88 3.82
CA VAL A 97 13.04 -26.18 3.00
C VAL A 97 14.30 -25.90 3.81
N LEU A 98 15.46 -26.19 3.24
CA LEU A 98 16.77 -25.83 3.77
C LEU A 98 17.43 -24.78 2.86
N ILE A 99 17.81 -23.63 3.40
CA ILE A 99 18.62 -22.64 2.68
C ILE A 99 20.02 -22.56 3.28
N VAL A 100 21.03 -22.58 2.41
CA VAL A 100 22.44 -22.57 2.78
C VAL A 100 23.25 -21.64 1.90
N CYS A 101 24.31 -21.07 2.46
CA CYS A 101 25.43 -20.53 1.70
C CYS A 101 26.73 -21.20 2.19
N THR A 102 27.90 -20.71 1.78
CA THR A 102 29.20 -21.28 2.19
C THR A 102 29.30 -21.45 3.71
N ALA A 103 29.12 -20.35 4.46
CA ALA A 103 29.27 -20.34 5.93
C ALA A 103 27.94 -20.35 6.70
N GLY A 104 26.81 -20.10 6.03
CA GLY A 104 25.52 -19.90 6.70
C GLY A 104 25.50 -18.67 7.62
N VAL A 105 26.22 -17.62 7.21
CA VAL A 105 26.45 -16.39 8.00
C VAL A 105 25.84 -15.17 7.33
N SER A 106 26.18 -14.92 6.05
CA SER A 106 25.77 -13.72 5.33
C SER A 106 24.64 -14.01 4.33
N ARG A 107 24.94 -14.42 3.09
CA ARG A 107 23.95 -14.62 1.99
C ARG A 107 22.66 -15.36 2.36
N SER A 108 22.74 -16.59 2.87
CA SER A 108 21.54 -17.35 3.22
C SER A 108 20.78 -16.74 4.39
N ALA A 109 21.49 -16.14 5.36
CA ALA A 109 20.86 -15.42 6.46
C ALA A 109 20.13 -14.16 5.99
N THR A 110 20.68 -13.43 5.01
CA THR A 110 20.02 -12.28 4.40
C THR A 110 18.69 -12.68 3.76
N ILE A 111 18.67 -13.73 2.94
CA ILE A 111 17.43 -14.22 2.30
C ILE A 111 16.39 -14.63 3.35
N VAL A 112 16.80 -15.37 4.38
CA VAL A 112 15.90 -15.77 5.48
C VAL A 112 15.38 -14.56 6.25
N THR A 113 16.22 -13.55 6.49
CA THR A 113 15.80 -12.31 7.16
C THR A 113 14.74 -11.59 6.33
N ALA A 114 14.95 -11.44 5.02
CA ALA A 114 13.95 -10.88 4.11
C ALA A 114 12.64 -11.69 4.10
N PHE A 115 12.72 -13.03 4.14
CA PHE A 115 11.57 -13.91 4.27
C PHE A 115 10.76 -13.62 5.55
N ILE A 116 11.42 -13.50 6.70
CA ILE A 116 10.76 -13.20 7.97
C ILE A 116 10.09 -11.81 7.92
N MET A 117 10.77 -10.80 7.37
CA MET A 117 10.20 -9.45 7.21
C MET A 117 8.92 -9.47 6.36
N LYS A 118 8.97 -10.12 5.18
CA LYS A 118 7.83 -10.18 4.25
C LYS A 118 6.65 -10.95 4.82
N THR A 119 6.89 -12.06 5.51
CA THR A 119 5.82 -12.98 5.97
C THR A 119 5.23 -12.62 7.34
N THR A 120 5.99 -11.93 8.21
CA THR A 120 5.54 -11.66 9.59
C THR A 120 5.26 -10.19 9.89
N GLY A 121 5.66 -9.29 8.99
CA GLY A 121 5.51 -7.85 9.22
C GLY A 121 6.57 -7.22 10.11
N LYS A 122 7.55 -8.00 10.58
CA LYS A 122 8.65 -7.51 11.42
C LYS A 122 9.51 -6.49 10.68
N THR A 123 10.01 -5.54 11.45
CA THR A 123 11.07 -4.63 11.01
C THR A 123 12.35 -5.40 10.68
N PHE A 124 13.28 -4.76 9.96
CA PHE A 124 14.59 -5.34 9.68
C PHE A 124 15.30 -5.80 10.96
N GLU A 125 15.31 -4.94 11.99
CA GLU A 125 16.00 -5.22 13.26
C GLU A 125 15.37 -6.39 14.00
N GLU A 126 14.04 -6.41 14.11
CA GLU A 126 13.31 -7.51 14.75
C GLU A 126 13.49 -8.83 14.00
N ALA A 127 13.45 -8.79 12.66
CA ALA A 127 13.62 -9.98 11.84
C ALA A 127 15.05 -10.52 11.93
N LEU A 128 16.07 -9.66 11.84
CA LEU A 128 17.47 -10.06 11.97
C LEU A 128 17.73 -10.65 13.36
N GLN A 129 17.23 -9.99 14.40
CA GLN A 129 17.35 -10.48 15.78
C GLN A 129 16.65 -11.83 15.97
N PHE A 130 15.44 -11.99 15.43
CA PHE A 130 14.72 -13.26 15.46
C PHE A 130 15.51 -14.41 14.81
N VAL A 131 16.09 -14.19 13.62
CA VAL A 131 16.91 -15.21 12.97
C VAL A 131 18.19 -15.47 13.76
N LYS A 132 18.78 -14.44 14.38
CA LYS A 132 20.00 -14.54 15.19
C LYS A 132 19.80 -15.35 16.46
N GLU A 133 18.62 -15.25 17.09
CA GLU A 133 18.26 -16.08 18.25
C GLU A 133 18.20 -17.58 17.90
N LYS A 134 17.83 -17.91 16.67
CA LYS A 134 17.81 -19.30 16.17
C LYS A 134 19.17 -19.77 15.67
N ARG A 135 19.95 -18.87 15.05
CA ARG A 135 21.32 -19.14 14.57
C ARG A 135 22.23 -17.95 14.91
N ARG A 136 22.91 -18.04 16.07
CA ARG A 136 23.73 -16.94 16.65
C ARG A 136 24.85 -16.39 15.76
N PHE A 137 25.29 -17.16 14.77
CA PHE A 137 26.43 -16.82 13.92
C PHE A 137 26.07 -15.97 12.70
N ILE A 138 24.79 -15.66 12.47
CA ILE A 138 24.43 -14.83 11.32
C ILE A 138 25.03 -13.44 11.46
N ASN A 139 25.53 -12.94 10.34
CA ASN A 139 26.10 -11.61 10.20
C ASN A 139 26.12 -11.24 8.71
N PRO A 140 24.99 -10.79 8.14
CA PRO A 140 24.96 -10.23 6.78
C PRO A 140 26.04 -9.17 6.60
N ASN A 141 26.66 -9.12 5.41
CA ASN A 141 27.60 -8.05 5.10
C ASN A 141 26.89 -6.67 5.09
N ALA A 142 27.66 -5.59 5.20
CA ALA A 142 27.10 -4.23 5.32
C ALA A 142 26.24 -3.79 4.13
N GLY A 143 26.55 -4.25 2.91
CA GLY A 143 25.73 -3.97 1.73
C GLY A 143 24.38 -4.68 1.76
N PHE A 144 24.37 -5.92 2.23
CA PHE A 144 23.14 -6.70 2.42
C PHE A 144 22.27 -6.15 3.54
N VAL A 145 22.88 -5.64 4.62
CA VAL A 145 22.15 -4.92 5.68
C VAL A 145 21.43 -3.70 5.10
N LYS A 146 22.12 -2.88 4.29
CA LYS A 146 21.50 -1.73 3.62
C LYS A 146 20.34 -2.15 2.72
N GLN A 147 20.52 -3.20 1.92
CA GLN A 147 19.47 -3.72 1.03
C GLN A 147 18.27 -4.29 1.80
N LEU A 148 18.46 -4.89 2.98
CA LEU A 148 17.35 -5.30 3.87
C LEU A 148 16.58 -4.09 4.41
N GLN A 149 17.27 -3.04 4.86
CA GLN A 149 16.63 -1.80 5.30
C GLN A 149 15.87 -1.08 4.18
N GLU A 150 16.38 -1.14 2.95
CA GLU A 150 15.64 -0.64 1.78
C GLU A 150 14.39 -1.48 1.49
N TYR A 151 14.51 -2.80 1.61
CA TYR A 151 13.40 -3.72 1.40
C TYR A 151 12.30 -3.55 2.46
N GLU A 152 12.66 -3.25 3.71
CA GLU A 152 11.71 -2.84 4.75
C GLU A 152 10.85 -1.65 4.30
N LYS A 153 11.48 -0.60 3.76
CA LYS A 153 10.77 0.59 3.26
C LYS A 153 9.82 0.24 2.10
N GLU A 154 10.19 -0.70 1.26
CA GLU A 154 9.33 -1.20 0.17
C GLU A 154 8.14 -2.00 0.70
N LEU A 155 8.37 -2.90 1.65
CA LEU A 155 7.30 -3.67 2.30
C LEU A 155 6.31 -2.76 3.04
N LEU A 156 6.80 -1.70 3.70
CA LEU A 156 5.93 -0.71 4.34
C LEU A 156 5.08 0.03 3.31
N LYS A 157 5.68 0.50 2.20
CA LYS A 157 4.94 1.14 1.11
C LYS A 157 3.87 0.23 0.50
N GLN A 158 4.17 -1.07 0.33
CA GLN A 158 3.23 -2.03 -0.24
C GLN A 158 2.04 -2.32 0.70
N ARG A 159 2.24 -2.25 2.02
CA ARG A 159 1.19 -2.47 3.02
C ARG A 159 0.44 -1.19 3.40
N CYS A 160 1.03 -0.02 3.16
CA CYS A 160 0.46 1.26 3.56
C CYS A 160 -0.80 1.60 2.74
N GLU A 161 -1.91 1.76 3.45
CA GLU A 161 -3.19 2.15 2.87
C GLU A 161 -3.08 3.48 2.09
N LEU A 162 -2.38 4.48 2.63
CA LEU A 162 -2.22 5.78 1.97
C LEU A 162 -1.33 5.72 0.73
N CYS A 163 -0.30 4.88 0.72
CA CYS A 163 0.51 4.65 -0.47
C CYS A 163 -0.32 3.95 -1.57
N ALA A 164 -1.20 3.03 -1.20
CA ALA A 164 -2.11 2.39 -2.16
C ALA A 164 -3.09 3.40 -2.80
N LEU A 165 -3.49 4.46 -2.09
CA LEU A 165 -4.32 5.53 -2.63
C LEU A 165 -3.67 6.30 -3.79
N GLU A 166 -2.35 6.19 -4.00
CA GLU A 166 -1.65 6.86 -5.12
C GLU A 166 -2.32 6.62 -6.48
N LYS A 167 -2.84 5.40 -6.63
CA LYS A 167 -3.44 4.93 -7.88
C LYS A 167 -4.92 5.32 -8.03
N THR A 168 -5.61 5.63 -6.94
CA THR A 168 -7.09 5.67 -6.91
C THR A 168 -7.70 6.98 -6.40
N THR A 169 -6.88 7.97 -6.03
CA THR A 169 -7.38 9.28 -5.54
C THR A 169 -6.75 10.50 -6.22
N ILE A 170 -7.30 11.70 -5.96
CA ILE A 170 -6.71 12.97 -6.39
C ILE A 170 -5.51 13.30 -5.52
N TRP A 171 -4.45 13.75 -6.18
CA TRP A 171 -3.25 14.30 -5.53
C TRP A 171 -3.12 15.75 -5.92
N TYR A 172 -2.92 16.61 -4.93
CA TYR A 172 -2.77 18.04 -5.11
C TYR A 172 -1.27 18.41 -5.10
N THR A 173 -0.53 17.88 -6.07
CA THR A 173 0.95 17.96 -6.12
C THR A 173 1.50 19.38 -6.16
N LYS A 174 0.71 20.37 -6.61
CA LYS A 174 1.03 21.81 -6.52
C LYS A 174 1.40 22.25 -5.11
N TYR A 175 0.86 21.60 -4.08
CA TYR A 175 1.08 21.96 -2.67
C TYR A 175 2.05 21.03 -1.96
N ASP A 176 2.66 20.07 -2.66
CA ASP A 176 3.66 19.19 -2.06
C ASP A 176 4.82 20.01 -1.48
N THR A 177 5.25 19.66 -0.28
CA THR A 177 6.38 20.29 0.39
C THR A 177 7.57 19.35 0.45
N MET A 178 8.63 19.69 1.19
CA MET A 178 9.75 18.76 1.41
C MET A 178 9.25 17.49 2.12
N ASN A 179 8.35 17.66 3.09
CA ASN A 179 7.94 16.58 3.99
C ASN A 179 6.49 16.11 3.82
N PHE A 180 5.65 16.85 3.08
CA PHE A 180 4.21 16.57 3.02
C PHE A 180 3.69 16.47 1.59
N LYS A 181 2.63 15.68 1.42
CA LYS A 181 1.80 15.59 0.23
C LYS A 181 0.33 15.76 0.59
N PHE A 182 -0.44 16.22 -0.39
CA PHE A 182 -1.87 16.46 -0.23
C PHE A 182 -2.65 15.57 -1.19
N LEU A 183 -3.65 14.88 -0.68
CA LEU A 183 -4.54 14.06 -1.48
C LEU A 183 -5.96 14.10 -0.92
N LEU A 184 -6.90 13.55 -1.69
CA LEU A 184 -8.29 13.43 -1.25
C LEU A 184 -8.50 12.10 -0.52
N CYS A 185 -9.15 12.12 0.64
CA CYS A 185 -9.54 10.91 1.34
C CYS A 185 -10.63 10.16 0.55
N ASP A 186 -10.41 8.86 0.36
CA ASP A 186 -11.32 7.94 -0.30
C ASP A 186 -12.60 7.63 0.50
N GLN A 187 -12.60 7.87 1.81
CA GLN A 187 -13.71 7.55 2.71
C GLN A 187 -14.63 8.74 3.02
N CYS A 188 -14.10 9.96 3.09
CA CYS A 188 -14.86 11.13 3.53
C CYS A 188 -14.81 12.33 2.60
N ASP A 189 -14.10 12.21 1.47
CA ASP A 189 -13.98 13.27 0.46
C ASP A 189 -13.42 14.59 1.00
N GLU A 190 -12.75 14.55 2.15
CA GLU A 190 -12.00 15.68 2.68
C GLU A 190 -10.53 15.56 2.28
N PRO A 191 -9.85 16.69 2.07
CA PRO A 191 -8.41 16.71 1.86
C PRO A 191 -7.67 16.16 3.07
N ILE A 192 -6.63 15.38 2.79
CA ILE A 192 -5.69 14.89 3.78
C ILE A 192 -4.28 15.38 3.44
N CYS A 193 -3.60 15.87 4.46
CA CYS A 193 -2.16 16.10 4.43
C CYS A 193 -1.48 14.86 5.00
N VAL A 194 -0.51 14.31 4.27
CA VAL A 194 0.15 13.05 4.57
C VAL A 194 1.65 13.27 4.54
N ALA A 195 2.39 12.68 5.48
CA ALA A 195 3.85 12.74 5.44
C ALA A 195 4.41 12.08 4.17
N LYS A 196 5.61 12.43 3.70
CA LYS A 196 6.27 11.68 2.62
C LYS A 196 6.96 10.43 3.14
N ASN A 197 7.42 10.47 4.39
CA ASN A 197 8.10 9.37 5.04
C ASN A 197 7.17 8.68 6.06
N HIS A 198 7.19 7.36 6.09
CA HIS A 198 6.39 6.54 7.03
C HIS A 198 6.87 6.76 8.47
N ASP A 199 8.16 7.04 8.65
CA ASP A 199 8.80 7.25 9.96
C ASP A 199 8.70 8.69 10.48
N LEU A 200 8.04 9.59 9.74
CA LEU A 200 7.94 11.00 10.14
C LEU A 200 7.07 11.12 11.39
N LYS A 201 7.71 11.15 12.56
CA LYS A 201 7.11 11.57 13.82
C LYS A 201 7.23 13.08 13.90
N LEU A 202 6.10 13.78 13.99
CA LEU A 202 6.12 15.23 14.22
C LEU A 202 6.78 15.50 15.59
N SER A 203 7.91 16.21 15.58
CA SER A 203 8.40 16.91 16.78
C SER A 203 7.92 18.36 16.73
N ASP A 204 7.53 18.90 17.88
CA ASP A 204 6.53 19.99 18.00
C ASP A 204 6.88 21.33 17.33
N SER A 205 8.15 21.65 17.04
CA SER A 205 8.52 23.04 16.68
C SER A 205 8.88 23.29 15.21
N GLN A 206 9.65 22.43 14.55
CA GLN A 206 10.13 22.67 13.18
C GLN A 206 9.15 22.16 12.12
N VAL A 207 8.51 21.02 12.38
CA VAL A 207 7.52 20.47 11.47
C VAL A 207 6.20 21.22 11.57
N SER A 208 5.87 21.79 12.74
CA SER A 208 4.69 22.66 12.96
C SER A 208 4.60 23.80 11.94
N ASN A 209 5.67 24.57 11.71
CA ASN A 209 5.60 25.75 10.86
C ASN A 209 5.47 25.42 9.36
N GLU A 210 6.25 24.45 8.86
CA GLU A 210 6.13 24.00 7.46
C GLU A 210 4.73 23.40 7.22
N PHE A 211 4.31 22.51 8.12
CA PHE A 211 3.02 21.83 8.08
C PHE A 211 1.86 22.82 8.13
N GLU A 212 1.85 23.75 9.09
CA GLU A 212 0.81 24.77 9.22
C GLU A 212 0.75 25.66 7.99
N LYS A 213 1.90 26.11 7.46
CA LYS A 213 1.93 26.97 6.28
C LYS A 213 1.41 26.25 5.05
N ALA A 214 1.80 24.99 4.87
CA ALA A 214 1.35 24.16 3.76
C ALA A 214 -0.17 23.95 3.81
N ILE A 215 -0.69 23.60 4.99
CA ILE A 215 -2.12 23.41 5.22
C ILE A 215 -2.89 24.72 5.06
N LYS A 216 -2.40 25.84 5.61
CA LYS A 216 -3.02 27.17 5.46
C LYS A 216 -3.18 27.53 3.99
N ASN A 217 -2.12 27.38 3.19
CA ASN A 217 -2.15 27.68 1.77
C ASN A 217 -3.09 26.74 1.01
N PHE A 218 -3.03 25.44 1.30
CA PHE A 218 -3.90 24.45 0.69
C PHE A 218 -5.38 24.71 1.02
N ALA A 219 -5.71 24.89 2.29
CA ALA A 219 -7.09 25.05 2.78
C ALA A 219 -7.73 26.31 2.22
N LYS A 220 -6.98 27.43 2.16
CA LYS A 220 -7.43 28.68 1.55
C LYS A 220 -7.83 28.48 0.08
N ASP A 221 -6.98 27.83 -0.71
CA ASP A 221 -7.24 27.58 -2.13
C ASP A 221 -8.34 26.53 -2.36
N PHE A 222 -8.45 25.54 -1.47
CA PHE A 222 -9.41 24.44 -1.58
C PHE A 222 -10.82 24.85 -1.16
N TYR A 223 -10.97 25.47 0.02
CA TYR A 223 -12.27 25.85 0.58
C TYR A 223 -12.74 27.25 0.18
N LEU A 224 -11.87 28.06 -0.44
CA LEU A 224 -12.08 29.49 -0.67
C LEU A 224 -12.45 30.24 0.61
N SER A 225 -11.84 29.83 1.73
CA SER A 225 -12.15 30.31 3.07
C SER A 225 -10.90 30.19 3.95
N GLU A 226 -10.74 31.11 4.89
CA GLU A 226 -9.74 30.99 5.96
C GLU A 226 -10.27 30.22 7.18
N ASP A 227 -11.56 29.88 7.17
CA ASP A 227 -12.24 29.13 8.22
C ASP A 227 -12.18 27.62 7.96
N TRP A 228 -11.23 26.95 8.63
CA TRP A 228 -10.95 25.50 8.56
C TRP A 228 -10.32 25.01 9.87
N ASN A 229 -10.36 23.69 10.12
CA ASN A 229 -9.72 23.05 11.26
C ASN A 229 -9.07 21.71 10.88
N LEU A 230 -8.16 21.24 11.73
CA LEU A 230 -7.62 19.88 11.64
C LEU A 230 -8.50 18.94 12.45
N ASP A 231 -8.87 17.82 11.84
CA ASP A 231 -9.58 16.77 12.55
C ASP A 231 -8.63 16.09 13.55
N THR A 232 -9.00 16.16 14.83
CA THR A 232 -8.29 15.48 15.91
C THR A 232 -8.74 14.02 16.08
N LYS A 233 -9.84 13.62 15.42
CA LYS A 233 -10.35 12.24 15.41
C LYS A 233 -10.03 11.58 14.09
N GLN A 234 -8.74 11.29 13.90
CA GLN A 234 -8.22 10.62 12.71
C GLN A 234 -8.46 9.11 12.83
N ARG A 235 -8.74 8.44 11.69
CA ARG A 235 -8.62 6.98 11.65
C ARG A 235 -7.15 6.61 11.86
N THR A 236 -6.86 5.55 12.60
CA THR A 236 -5.48 5.19 12.87
C THR A 236 -4.89 4.46 11.66
N ILE A 237 -3.99 5.12 10.94
CA ILE A 237 -3.12 4.48 9.93
C ILE A 237 -1.77 4.32 10.61
N LYS A 238 -1.44 3.09 11.00
CA LYS A 238 -0.28 2.81 11.87
C LYS A 238 1.04 3.26 11.24
N ASP A 239 1.15 3.09 9.93
CA ASP A 239 2.42 3.24 9.22
C ASP A 239 2.58 4.63 8.59
N HIS A 240 1.67 5.57 8.85
CA HIS A 240 1.69 6.88 8.20
C HIS A 240 1.05 8.00 9.02
N PHE A 241 1.80 9.08 9.28
CA PHE A 241 1.20 10.33 9.73
C PHE A 241 0.30 10.94 8.65
N HIS A 242 -0.95 11.25 9.02
CA HIS A 242 -1.87 11.99 8.18
C HIS A 242 -2.82 12.83 9.04
N CYS A 243 -3.39 13.88 8.46
CA CYS A 243 -4.46 14.66 9.09
C CYS A 243 -5.49 15.06 8.05
N HIS A 244 -6.76 15.10 8.47
CA HIS A 244 -7.84 15.61 7.64
C HIS A 244 -7.99 17.10 7.87
N ILE A 245 -8.09 17.83 6.78
CA ILE A 245 -8.40 19.26 6.77
C ILE A 245 -9.91 19.33 6.57
N ARG A 246 -10.63 20.06 7.44
CA ARG A 246 -12.11 20.16 7.38
C ARG A 246 -12.57 21.61 7.51
N LYS A 247 -13.77 21.90 7.04
CA LYS A 247 -14.49 23.12 7.47
C LYS A 247 -14.95 22.97 8.92
N PRO A 248 -15.00 24.06 9.71
CA PRO A 248 -15.55 23.99 11.05
C PRO A 248 -17.02 23.57 10.98
N ARG A 249 -17.43 22.70 11.91
CA ARG A 249 -18.83 22.28 12.01
C ARG A 249 -19.67 23.49 12.39
N VAL A 250 -20.57 23.91 11.51
CA VAL A 250 -21.68 24.79 11.90
C VAL A 250 -22.56 23.97 12.85
N LEU A 251 -22.50 24.27 14.15
CA LEU A 251 -23.43 23.73 15.12
C LEU A 251 -24.84 24.12 14.66
N LYS A 252 -25.66 23.14 14.25
CA LYS A 252 -27.09 23.43 14.00
C LYS A 252 -27.66 23.97 15.32
N PRO A 253 -28.42 25.08 15.29
CA PRO A 253 -29.07 25.56 16.50
C PRO A 253 -29.98 24.44 17.05
N PRO A 254 -30.09 24.31 18.38
CA PRO A 254 -30.84 23.24 18.99
C PRO A 254 -32.28 23.27 18.49
N LYS A 255 -32.76 22.13 17.99
CA LYS A 255 -34.18 21.90 17.80
C LYS A 255 -34.81 21.82 19.18
N ASN A 256 -35.30 22.94 19.72
CA ASN A 256 -36.49 23.05 20.57
C ASN A 256 -36.53 24.38 21.31
N SER A 257 -37.40 25.30 20.87
CA SER A 257 -38.21 26.16 21.75
C SER A 257 -39.32 26.82 20.94
N THR A 258 -40.44 26.09 20.86
CA THR A 258 -41.86 26.52 20.78
C THR A 258 -42.19 28.01 20.54
N LYS A 259 -43.14 28.27 19.62
CA LYS A 259 -44.48 28.80 19.97
C LYS A 259 -45.39 28.92 18.75
N ASP A 260 -46.64 28.51 18.95
CA ASP A 260 -47.78 28.67 18.06
C ASP A 260 -47.94 30.11 17.55
N VAL A 261 -48.08 30.28 16.23
CA VAL A 261 -48.71 31.48 15.66
C VAL A 261 -49.69 31.04 14.57
N LYS A 262 -50.95 31.39 14.82
CA LYS A 262 -52.16 31.12 14.03
C LYS A 262 -52.04 31.54 12.57
N VAL A 263 -52.64 30.74 11.71
CA VAL A 263 -53.02 31.11 10.34
C VAL A 263 -54.02 32.28 10.41
N LEU A 264 -53.66 33.42 9.83
CA LEU A 264 -54.60 34.46 9.40
C LEU A 264 -54.22 34.88 7.98
N ASN A 265 -55.19 34.77 7.07
CA ASN A 265 -55.12 35.24 5.70
C ASN A 265 -54.94 36.76 5.64
N GLY A 266 -54.04 37.24 4.78
CA GLY A 266 -54.00 38.67 4.40
C GLY A 266 -52.68 39.15 3.79
N SER A 267 -52.75 39.51 2.51
CA SER A 267 -52.09 40.68 1.89
C SER A 267 -50.57 40.71 1.66
N LYS A 268 -50.22 40.93 0.39
CA LYS A 268 -48.92 41.32 -0.19
C LYS A 268 -48.11 42.34 0.65
N LYS A 269 -46.81 42.10 0.89
CA LYS A 269 -45.65 42.84 0.29
C LYS A 269 -44.30 42.50 0.98
N SER A 270 -43.31 42.26 0.13
CA SER A 270 -41.83 42.33 0.24
C SER A 270 -41.14 42.65 1.58
N VAL A 271 -40.19 41.80 1.99
CA VAL A 271 -38.85 42.19 2.47
C VAL A 271 -37.84 41.08 2.13
N ASP A 272 -36.70 41.48 1.55
CA ASP A 272 -35.55 40.66 1.16
C ASP A 272 -35.02 39.74 2.27
N GLN A 273 -34.86 38.45 1.94
CA GLN A 273 -34.00 37.52 2.68
C GLN A 273 -32.84 37.10 1.76
N GLN A 274 -31.63 37.51 2.15
CA GLN A 274 -30.37 37.11 1.54
C GLN A 274 -30.28 35.58 1.45
N ARG A 275 -30.24 35.09 0.20
CA ARG A 275 -29.96 33.70 -0.16
C ARG A 275 -28.57 33.30 0.30
N VAL A 276 -28.49 32.46 1.33
CA VAL A 276 -27.32 31.61 1.55
C VAL A 276 -27.27 30.60 0.40
N HIS A 277 -26.36 30.80 -0.56
CA HIS A 277 -26.13 29.90 -1.69
C HIS A 277 -25.60 28.54 -1.19
N LYS A 278 -26.51 27.63 -0.85
CA LYS A 278 -26.25 26.18 -0.93
C LYS A 278 -26.22 25.79 -2.41
N SER A 279 -25.07 25.90 -3.07
CA SER A 279 -24.85 25.29 -4.37
C SER A 279 -24.47 23.81 -4.19
N SER A 280 -25.38 22.99 -3.66
CA SER A 280 -25.33 21.55 -3.94
C SER A 280 -25.83 21.40 -5.36
N LEU A 281 -24.93 21.19 -6.34
CA LEU A 281 -25.37 20.66 -7.64
C LEU A 281 -26.18 19.41 -7.34
N ALA A 282 -27.44 19.37 -7.79
CA ALA A 282 -28.34 18.26 -7.52
C ALA A 282 -27.69 16.95 -8.00
N LEU A 283 -27.60 15.98 -7.09
CA LEU A 283 -27.22 14.59 -7.39
C LEU A 283 -28.06 14.11 -8.57
N LYS A 284 -27.44 13.91 -9.73
CA LYS A 284 -28.07 13.25 -10.87
C LYS A 284 -27.53 11.84 -10.93
N ASN A 285 -28.38 10.87 -10.62
CA ASN A 285 -28.09 9.46 -10.83
C ASN A 285 -28.26 9.17 -12.32
N TYR A 286 -27.14 8.98 -13.02
CA TYR A 286 -27.16 8.48 -14.38
C TYR A 286 -27.03 6.96 -14.33
N LYS A 287 -28.04 6.25 -14.84
CA LYS A 287 -27.95 4.82 -15.15
C LYS A 287 -27.54 4.71 -16.61
N ILE A 288 -26.32 4.25 -16.88
CA ILE A 288 -25.84 4.07 -18.25
C ILE A 288 -25.49 2.59 -18.43
N TYR A 289 -26.02 2.01 -19.51
CA TYR A 289 -25.76 0.63 -19.89
C TYR A 289 -24.58 0.61 -20.85
N SER A 290 -23.51 -0.12 -20.51
CA SER A 290 -22.49 -0.50 -21.49
C SER A 290 -22.68 -1.97 -21.87
N GLU A 291 -22.54 -2.28 -23.17
CA GLU A 291 -22.42 -3.65 -23.65
C GLU A 291 -20.93 -4.02 -23.54
N TYR A 292 -20.57 -4.78 -22.51
CA TYR A 292 -19.29 -5.49 -22.52
C TYR A 292 -19.44 -6.70 -23.43
N GLY A 293 -18.37 -7.04 -24.16
CA GLY A 293 -18.30 -8.26 -24.97
C GLY A 293 -18.92 -9.45 -24.23
N ASP A 294 -19.82 -10.15 -24.92
CA ASP A 294 -20.79 -11.13 -24.42
C ASP A 294 -21.96 -10.58 -23.56
N LYS A 295 -22.98 -10.06 -24.27
CA LYS A 295 -24.44 -10.07 -23.96
C LYS A 295 -24.88 -9.81 -22.51
N THR A 296 -24.08 -9.14 -21.69
CA THR A 296 -24.40 -8.84 -20.29
C THR A 296 -24.38 -7.32 -20.12
N LYS A 297 -25.58 -6.74 -19.99
CA LYS A 297 -25.74 -5.32 -19.66
C LYS A 297 -25.21 -5.10 -18.24
N SER A 298 -24.07 -4.44 -18.11
CA SER A 298 -23.55 -4.01 -16.82
C SER A 298 -24.18 -2.66 -16.43
N ASN A 299 -24.69 -2.56 -15.20
CA ASN A 299 -25.29 -1.32 -14.70
C ASN A 299 -24.23 -0.48 -13.99
N ILE A 300 -23.78 0.58 -14.63
CA ILE A 300 -22.87 1.56 -14.02
C ILE A 300 -23.74 2.68 -13.41
N ASN A 301 -23.67 2.84 -12.09
CA ASN A 301 -24.26 3.98 -11.38
C ASN A 301 -23.17 5.02 -11.10
N LEU A 302 -23.29 6.19 -11.70
CA LEU A 302 -22.36 7.29 -11.47
C LEU A 302 -22.92 8.23 -10.39
N GLU A 303 -22.20 8.38 -9.29
CA GLU A 303 -22.49 9.38 -8.25
C GLU A 303 -21.51 10.55 -8.39
N LEU A 304 -22.06 11.75 -8.58
CA LEU A 304 -21.28 12.94 -8.89
C LEU A 304 -21.17 13.83 -7.64
N SER A 305 -19.95 14.16 -7.23
CA SER A 305 -19.70 15.03 -6.08
C SER A 305 -18.84 16.24 -6.47
N LEU A 306 -19.21 17.44 -6.00
CA LEU A 306 -18.39 18.63 -6.18
C LEU A 306 -17.41 18.71 -5.02
N VAL A 307 -16.14 18.42 -5.26
CA VAL A 307 -15.12 18.41 -4.22
C VAL A 307 -14.32 19.71 -4.18
N LYS A 308 -14.20 20.43 -5.30
CA LYS A 308 -13.64 21.79 -5.33
C LYS A 308 -14.57 22.74 -6.09
N PRO A 309 -14.67 24.04 -5.70
CA PRO A 309 -15.44 25.03 -6.46
C PRO A 309 -15.03 25.19 -7.94
N LYS A 310 -13.89 24.61 -8.38
CA LYS A 310 -13.43 24.61 -9.79
C LYS A 310 -13.19 23.23 -10.38
N SER A 311 -13.42 22.15 -9.63
CA SER A 311 -13.17 20.78 -10.07
C SER A 311 -14.28 19.85 -9.56
N LEU A 312 -14.98 19.16 -10.47
CA LEU A 312 -15.93 18.12 -10.11
C LEU A 312 -15.21 16.77 -9.97
N ILE A 313 -15.52 16.00 -8.93
CA ILE A 313 -15.00 14.64 -8.73
C ILE A 313 -16.16 13.67 -8.81
N TYR A 314 -16.11 12.79 -9.79
CA TYR A 314 -17.07 11.71 -9.86
C TYR A 314 -16.55 10.49 -9.10
N THR A 315 -17.48 9.67 -8.63
CA THR A 315 -17.26 8.37 -8.01
C THR A 315 -18.21 7.39 -8.70
N ALA A 316 -17.68 6.37 -9.37
CA ALA A 316 -18.46 5.48 -10.22
C ALA A 316 -18.72 4.13 -9.54
N LYS A 317 -19.92 3.92 -9.00
CA LYS A 317 -20.31 2.61 -8.46
C LYS A 317 -20.74 1.67 -9.58
N ILE A 318 -19.86 0.76 -9.97
CA ILE A 318 -20.17 -0.33 -10.91
C ILE A 318 -20.89 -1.42 -10.12
N ASN A 319 -22.16 -1.69 -10.45
CA ASN A 319 -22.88 -2.83 -9.90
C ASN A 319 -22.90 -3.92 -10.97
N ASP A 320 -21.92 -4.82 -10.94
CA ASP A 320 -22.07 -6.10 -11.63
C ASP A 320 -23.04 -6.96 -10.82
N THR A 321 -24.07 -7.49 -11.47
CA THR A 321 -25.01 -8.46 -10.90
C THR A 321 -24.33 -9.71 -10.32
N LYS A 322 -23.05 -9.96 -10.63
CA LYS A 322 -22.23 -11.05 -10.09
C LYS A 322 -21.15 -10.60 -9.08
N SER A 323 -20.80 -9.32 -9.02
CA SER A 323 -19.79 -8.78 -8.09
C SER A 323 -20.14 -7.34 -7.66
N PRO A 324 -20.53 -7.10 -6.38
CA PRO A 324 -20.91 -5.78 -5.88
C PRO A 324 -19.69 -4.91 -5.53
N SER A 325 -18.67 -4.87 -6.39
CA SER A 325 -17.46 -4.08 -6.17
C SER A 325 -17.69 -2.60 -6.47
N THR A 326 -17.80 -1.79 -5.42
CA THR A 326 -17.76 -0.32 -5.52
C THR A 326 -16.37 0.14 -5.99
N MET A 327 -16.26 0.64 -7.22
CA MET A 327 -15.04 1.28 -7.71
C MET A 327 -15.07 2.79 -7.44
N ARG A 328 -13.94 3.36 -7.00
CA ARG A 328 -13.76 4.82 -6.96
C ARG A 328 -12.89 5.22 -8.14
N VAL A 329 -13.54 5.70 -9.19
CA VAL A 329 -12.88 6.31 -10.35
C VAL A 329 -13.00 7.81 -10.19
N VAL A 330 -11.88 8.51 -10.22
CA VAL A 330 -11.79 9.94 -10.04
C VAL A 330 -11.63 10.60 -11.39
N PHE A 331 -12.47 11.58 -11.65
CA PHE A 331 -12.43 12.37 -12.86
C PHE A 331 -12.23 13.82 -12.46
N GLU A 332 -11.46 14.55 -13.25
CA GLU A 332 -11.26 15.97 -13.04
C GLU A 332 -11.77 16.73 -14.26
N PHE A 333 -12.64 17.71 -14.03
CA PHE A 333 -13.18 18.58 -15.08
C PHE A 333 -12.95 20.04 -14.73
N GLU A 334 -12.68 20.85 -15.75
CA GLU A 334 -12.75 22.30 -15.64
C GLU A 334 -14.22 22.74 -15.55
N LEU A 335 -14.52 23.68 -14.65
CA LEU A 335 -15.86 24.26 -14.51
C LEU A 335 -15.93 25.67 -15.10
N ASN A 336 -17.03 25.98 -15.78
CA ASN A 336 -17.33 27.35 -16.16
C ASN A 336 -17.83 28.19 -14.98
N LYS A 337 -18.07 29.49 -15.23
CA LYS A 337 -18.57 30.46 -14.23
C LYS A 337 -19.90 30.06 -13.57
N ASN A 338 -20.65 29.11 -14.15
CA ASN A 338 -21.91 28.59 -13.63
C ASN A 338 -21.77 27.20 -12.99
N ASN A 339 -20.55 26.76 -12.65
CA ASN A 339 -20.24 25.44 -12.08
C ASN A 339 -20.66 24.25 -12.96
N LYS A 340 -20.69 24.44 -14.29
CA LYS A 340 -20.92 23.32 -15.23
C LYS A 340 -19.59 22.80 -15.77
N PRO A 341 -19.40 21.47 -15.88
CA PRO A 341 -18.24 20.88 -16.54
C PRO A 341 -18.12 21.38 -17.98
N VAL A 342 -16.92 21.76 -18.40
CA VAL A 342 -16.63 22.20 -19.79
C VAL A 342 -15.51 21.41 -20.45
N ASN A 343 -14.44 21.07 -19.72
CA ASN A 343 -13.30 20.31 -20.27
C ASN A 343 -12.93 19.15 -19.35
N PHE A 344 -12.63 17.99 -19.93
CA PHE A 344 -12.08 16.85 -19.22
C PHE A 344 -10.57 17.03 -19.03
N LEU A 345 -10.09 16.90 -17.79
CA LEU A 345 -8.69 17.13 -17.42
C LEU A 345 -7.94 15.84 -17.13
N ASN A 346 -8.53 14.91 -16.36
CA ASN A 346 -7.81 13.72 -15.90
C ASN A 346 -8.74 12.56 -15.49
N LEU A 347 -8.24 11.31 -15.63
CA LEU A 347 -8.86 10.08 -15.13
C LEU A 347 -7.87 9.34 -14.23
N LYS A 348 -8.28 8.99 -13.01
CA LYS A 348 -7.55 8.07 -12.12
C LYS A 348 -8.46 6.93 -11.67
N GLY A 349 -7.96 5.69 -11.70
CA GLY A 349 -8.70 4.48 -11.39
C GLY A 349 -7.88 3.23 -11.72
N ASP A 350 -8.48 2.05 -11.55
CA ASP A 350 -7.82 0.77 -11.87
C ASP A 350 -7.59 0.63 -13.38
N ALA A 351 -6.38 0.21 -13.76
CA ALA A 351 -5.86 0.28 -15.13
C ALA A 351 -6.54 -0.71 -16.09
N THR A 352 -7.09 -1.82 -15.58
CA THR A 352 -7.69 -2.88 -16.40
C THR A 352 -9.05 -2.51 -17.00
N GLU A 353 -9.75 -1.50 -16.47
CA GLU A 353 -11.12 -1.12 -16.87
C GLU A 353 -11.23 0.31 -17.44
N MET A 354 -10.10 1.03 -17.53
CA MET A 354 -10.06 2.46 -17.90
C MET A 354 -10.44 2.78 -19.35
N THR A 355 -10.31 1.84 -20.29
CA THR A 355 -10.56 2.09 -21.72
C THR A 355 -12.05 2.30 -22.00
N ASP A 356 -12.92 1.48 -21.40
CA ASP A 356 -14.37 1.55 -21.60
C ASP A 356 -14.99 2.75 -20.88
N LEU A 357 -14.44 3.10 -19.72
CA LEU A 357 -14.79 4.32 -18.98
C LEU A 357 -14.41 5.60 -19.76
N LYS A 358 -13.25 5.65 -20.43
CA LYS A 358 -12.89 6.81 -21.28
C LYS A 358 -13.88 7.05 -22.42
N ASN A 359 -14.30 5.98 -23.10
CA ASN A 359 -15.30 6.04 -24.17
C ASN A 359 -16.70 6.40 -23.66
N LEU A 360 -17.02 6.04 -22.41
CA LEU A 360 -18.27 6.43 -21.74
C LEU A 360 -18.28 7.94 -21.43
N ILE A 361 -17.17 8.48 -20.90
CA ILE A 361 -17.04 9.91 -20.56
C ILE A 361 -17.23 10.78 -21.79
N SER A 362 -16.63 10.44 -22.94
CA SER A 362 -16.74 11.27 -24.15
C SER A 362 -18.18 11.40 -24.67
N LYS A 363 -19.09 10.53 -24.21
CA LYS A 363 -20.52 10.54 -24.58
C LYS A 363 -21.41 11.32 -23.60
N ILE A 364 -20.95 11.54 -22.36
CA ILE A 364 -21.65 12.31 -21.31
C ILE A 364 -21.28 13.78 -21.44
#